data_AF-A0A3M4JUV8-F1
#
_entry.id   AF-A0A3M4JUV8-F1
#
_cell.length_a   1.000
_cell.length_b   1.000
_cell.length_c   1.000
_cell.angle_alpha   90.00
_cell.angle_beta   90.00
_cell.angle_gamma   90.00
#
_symmetry.space_group_name_H-M   'P 1'
#
loop_
_entity.id
_entity.type
_entity.pdbx_description
1 polymer ?
#
loop_
_entity_poly.entity_id
_entity_poly.type
_entity_poly.pdbx_seq_one_letter_code
_entity_poly.pdbx_strand_id
1 'polypeptide(L)'
;MANRKTCTDSASNEAALLQVFATNTFRKVIFFASPDTGGSRKDGSENNWPLMAVLVEDQSGELDVYDGDFLTATRYPRYLEVKAVLDAAQASNGNVFYATAPLPFTSGKGEDAAALDMLSVQTDVFDQSTRANYFKLLSRLTEKQYAQTYD
;
A
#
# COMPACT_ATOMS: atom_id res chain seq x y z
N MET A 1 13.77 -8.42 12.40
CA MET A 1 12.45 -8.98 12.78
C MET A 1 11.43 -8.04 12.20
N ALA A 2 10.41 -8.59 11.55
CA ALA A 2 9.31 -7.81 11.01
C ALA A 2 8.15 -7.77 12.00
N ASN A 3 7.31 -6.74 11.92
CA ASN A 3 6.08 -6.62 12.70
C ASN A 3 4.90 -6.38 11.76
N ARG A 4 3.77 -7.05 11.98
CA ARG A 4 2.52 -6.73 11.29
C ARG A 4 1.80 -5.55 11.97
N LYS A 5 1.46 -4.52 11.21
CA LYS A 5 0.86 -3.26 11.71
C LYS A 5 -0.59 -3.02 11.24
N THR A 6 -1.19 -3.94 10.50
CA THR A 6 -2.58 -3.84 10.03
C THR A 6 -3.57 -3.74 11.19
N CYS A 7 -4.42 -2.72 11.16
CA CYS A 7 -5.53 -2.48 12.07
C CYS A 7 -6.84 -3.12 11.55
N THR A 8 -7.87 -3.11 12.40
CA THR A 8 -9.17 -3.74 12.09
C THR A 8 -10.07 -2.92 11.17
N ASP A 9 -9.71 -1.67 10.88
CA ASP A 9 -10.49 -0.77 10.04
C ASP A 9 -9.58 0.12 9.16
N SER A 10 -10.12 0.57 8.04
CA SER A 10 -9.38 1.31 7.02
C SER A 10 -8.91 2.69 7.49
N ALA A 11 -9.67 3.37 8.37
CA ALA A 11 -9.32 4.72 8.81
C ALA A 11 -8.10 4.66 9.74
N SER A 12 -8.05 3.66 10.63
CA SER A 12 -6.87 3.37 11.45
C SER A 12 -5.67 2.98 10.59
N ASN A 13 -5.88 2.18 9.54
CA ASN A 13 -4.85 1.79 8.57
C ASN A 13 -4.27 3.00 7.81
N GLU A 14 -5.13 3.88 7.31
CA GLU A 14 -4.74 5.14 6.67
C GLU A 14 -3.93 6.01 7.64
N ALA A 15 -4.47 6.26 8.84
CA ALA A 15 -3.83 7.10 9.84
C ALA A 15 -2.44 6.58 10.25
N ALA A 16 -2.29 5.26 10.38
CA ALA A 16 -1.01 4.64 10.71
C ALA A 16 0.06 4.91 9.64
N LEU A 17 -0.28 4.80 8.35
CA LEU A 17 0.66 5.13 7.27
C LEU A 17 0.91 6.62 7.12
N LEU A 18 -0.13 7.46 7.26
CA LEU A 18 0.05 8.91 7.25
C LEU A 18 1.00 9.36 8.36
N GLN A 19 0.94 8.73 9.53
CA GLN A 19 1.87 8.99 10.63
C GLN A 19 3.32 8.66 10.24
N VAL A 20 3.58 7.55 9.53
CA VAL A 20 4.93 7.19 9.04
C VAL A 20 5.51 8.30 8.16
N PHE A 21 4.70 8.85 7.24
CA PHE A 21 5.14 9.96 6.38
C PHE A 21 5.27 11.28 7.13
N ALA A 22 4.37 11.55 8.09
CA ALA A 22 4.40 12.77 8.90
C ALA A 22 5.65 12.86 9.80
N THR A 23 6.11 11.73 10.36
CA THR A 23 7.35 11.70 11.16
C THR A 23 8.60 11.60 10.31
N ASN A 24 8.49 11.11 9.07
CA ASN A 24 9.60 10.88 8.15
C ASN A 24 10.74 10.04 8.78
N THR A 25 10.38 9.10 9.65
CA THR A 25 11.32 8.24 10.40
C THR A 25 11.61 6.92 9.69
N PHE A 26 11.26 6.81 8.40
CA PHE A 26 11.52 5.63 7.59
C PHE A 26 12.80 5.78 6.77
N ARG A 27 13.50 4.67 6.57
CA ARG A 27 14.59 4.56 5.59
C ARG A 27 14.04 4.26 4.20
N LYS A 28 13.00 3.43 4.12
CA LYS A 28 12.39 2.97 2.86
C LYS A 28 10.91 2.69 3.05
N VAL A 29 10.09 3.04 2.05
CA VAL A 29 8.71 2.55 1.92
C VAL A 29 8.55 1.89 0.56
N ILE A 30 7.89 0.75 0.50
CA ILE A 30 7.55 0.06 -0.75
C ILE A 30 6.04 -0.18 -0.77
N PHE A 31 5.39 0.32 -1.83
CA PHE A 31 3.98 0.07 -2.09
C PHE A 31 3.76 -1.17 -2.96
N PHE A 32 2.72 -1.93 -2.66
CA PHE A 32 2.32 -3.13 -3.38
C PHE A 32 0.83 -3.09 -3.68
N ALA A 33 0.44 -3.71 -4.79
CA ALA A 33 -0.95 -4.06 -5.06
C ALA A 33 -1.11 -5.57 -4.96
N SER A 34 -2.19 -6.04 -4.35
CA SER A 34 -2.57 -7.45 -4.42
C SER A 34 -3.08 -7.83 -5.81
N PRO A 35 -3.22 -9.13 -6.13
CA PRO A 35 -4.01 -9.55 -7.27
C PRO A 35 -5.49 -9.17 -7.09
N ASP A 36 -6.25 -9.23 -8.18
CA ASP A 36 -7.71 -9.01 -8.18
C ASP A 36 -8.52 -10.29 -7.89
N THR A 37 -7.84 -11.43 -7.74
CA THR A 37 -8.44 -12.76 -7.48
C THR A 37 -7.51 -13.64 -6.63
N GLY A 38 -8.04 -14.75 -6.10
CA GLY A 38 -7.22 -15.78 -5.45
C GLY A 38 -6.80 -15.51 -4.01
N GLY A 39 -7.37 -14.50 -3.35
CA GLY A 39 -7.18 -14.25 -1.93
C GLY A 39 -8.09 -15.11 -1.04
N SER A 40 -7.96 -14.89 0.27
CA SER A 40 -8.74 -15.55 1.31
C SER A 40 -9.54 -14.53 2.13
N ARG A 41 -10.38 -15.00 3.06
CA ARG A 41 -11.10 -14.10 3.99
C ARG A 41 -10.16 -13.20 4.81
N LYS A 42 -8.92 -13.61 5.06
CA LYS A 42 -7.92 -12.79 5.78
C LYS A 42 -7.39 -11.62 4.94
N ASP A 43 -7.56 -11.73 3.62
CA ASP A 43 -7.20 -10.71 2.64
C ASP A 43 -8.35 -9.73 2.38
N GLY A 44 -9.35 -9.68 3.26
CA GLY A 44 -10.51 -8.82 3.07
C GLY A 44 -11.53 -9.38 2.08
N SER A 45 -12.51 -8.54 1.73
CA SER A 45 -13.58 -8.90 0.81
C SER A 45 -13.09 -8.88 -0.65
N GLU A 46 -13.51 -9.86 -1.46
CA GLU A 46 -13.19 -9.90 -2.90
C GLU A 46 -13.65 -8.61 -3.63
N ASN A 47 -14.69 -7.94 -3.13
CA ASN A 47 -15.18 -6.67 -3.66
C ASN A 47 -14.25 -5.47 -3.39
N ASN A 48 -13.22 -5.65 -2.56
CA ASN A 48 -12.21 -4.66 -2.24
C ASN A 48 -10.89 -4.93 -2.97
N TRP A 49 -10.75 -6.04 -3.69
CA TRP A 49 -9.51 -6.32 -4.42
C TRP A 49 -9.46 -5.53 -5.74
N PRO A 50 -8.30 -5.01 -6.15
CA PRO A 50 -6.99 -5.09 -5.48
C PRO A 50 -6.86 -4.25 -4.20
N LEU A 51 -6.02 -4.72 -3.27
CA LEU A 51 -5.66 -4.03 -2.04
C LEU A 51 -4.26 -3.43 -2.15
N MET A 52 -4.07 -2.29 -1.50
CA MET A 52 -2.75 -1.77 -1.19
C MET A 52 -2.16 -2.58 -0.04
N ALA A 53 -0.89 -2.96 -0.18
CA ALA A 53 -0.05 -3.40 0.93
C ALA A 53 1.23 -2.57 0.94
N VAL A 54 1.87 -2.44 2.10
CA VAL A 54 3.04 -1.58 2.29
C VAL A 54 4.07 -2.27 3.16
N LEU A 55 5.34 -2.16 2.77
CA LEU A 55 6.48 -2.47 3.61
C LEU A 55 7.17 -1.17 4.00
N VAL A 56 7.39 -0.97 5.29
CA VAL A 56 8.16 0.15 5.83
C VAL A 56 9.42 -0.40 6.48
N GLU A 57 10.58 0.09 6.04
CA GLU A 57 11.86 -0.11 6.75
C GLU A 57 12.14 1.19 7.52
N ASP A 58 12.28 1.09 8.84
CA ASP A 58 12.60 2.24 9.68
C ASP A 58 14.11 2.61 9.60
N GLN A 59 14.54 3.63 10.34
CA GLN A 59 15.96 4.00 10.39
C GLN A 59 16.85 2.94 11.06
N SER A 60 16.30 2.10 11.94
CA SER A 60 17.02 1.03 12.63
C SER A 60 17.14 -0.25 11.80
N GLY A 61 16.38 -0.38 10.71
CA GLY A 61 16.28 -1.58 9.87
C GLY A 61 15.19 -2.55 10.31
N GLU A 62 14.31 -2.16 11.24
CA GLU A 62 13.08 -2.89 11.52
C GLU A 62 12.10 -2.76 10.36
N LEU A 63 11.33 -3.82 10.15
CA LEU A 63 10.41 -3.95 9.02
C LEU A 63 8.98 -4.00 9.54
N ASP A 64 8.14 -3.08 9.09
CA ASP A 64 6.72 -3.07 9.39
C ASP A 64 5.92 -3.45 8.14
N VAL A 65 5.10 -4.49 8.25
CA VAL A 65 4.26 -5.04 7.20
C VAL A 65 2.81 -4.57 7.41
N TYR A 66 2.28 -3.91 6.39
CA TYR A 66 0.89 -3.47 6.29
C TYR A 66 0.23 -4.25 5.15
N ASP A 67 -0.45 -5.35 5.46
CA ASP A 67 -1.06 -6.27 4.48
C ASP A 67 -2.43 -6.80 4.95
N GLY A 68 -3.08 -7.66 4.15
CA GLY A 68 -4.43 -8.17 4.44
C GLY A 68 -5.52 -7.15 4.08
N ASP A 69 -6.62 -7.12 4.83
CA ASP A 69 -7.70 -6.14 4.63
C ASP A 69 -7.27 -4.73 5.05
N PHE A 70 -6.49 -4.08 4.18
CA PHE A 70 -5.78 -2.85 4.50
C PHE A 70 -6.43 -1.60 3.90
N LEU A 71 -6.06 -1.20 2.68
CA LEU A 71 -6.62 -0.09 1.92
C LEU A 71 -6.96 -0.54 0.49
N THR A 72 -7.93 0.12 -0.13
CA THR A 72 -8.38 -0.21 -1.50
C THR A 72 -8.74 1.03 -2.28
N ALA A 73 -8.59 0.99 -3.60
CA ALA A 73 -9.07 2.04 -4.49
C ALA A 73 -10.39 1.70 -5.18
N THR A 74 -11.08 0.59 -4.84
CA THR A 74 -12.24 0.11 -5.64
C THR A 74 -13.48 1.01 -5.57
N ARG A 75 -13.62 1.86 -4.54
CA ARG A 75 -14.78 2.74 -4.32
C ARG A 75 -14.32 4.15 -3.97
N TYR A 76 -15.12 5.17 -4.30
CA TYR A 76 -14.71 6.56 -4.12
C TYR A 76 -14.25 6.94 -2.71
N PRO A 77 -14.98 6.62 -1.62
CA PRO A 77 -14.48 6.94 -0.28
C PRO A 77 -13.15 6.25 0.06
N ARG A 78 -12.95 5.03 -0.45
CA ARG A 78 -11.73 4.23 -0.24
C ARG A 78 -10.56 4.76 -1.07
N TYR A 79 -10.85 5.18 -2.30
CA TYR A 79 -9.90 5.89 -3.14
C TYR A 79 -9.35 7.14 -2.44
N LEU A 80 -10.16 7.91 -1.71
CA LEU A 80 -9.67 9.09 -0.98
C LEU A 80 -8.63 8.72 0.09
N GLU A 81 -8.81 7.61 0.80
CA GLU A 81 -7.84 7.09 1.77
C GLU A 81 -6.50 6.73 1.07
N VAL A 82 -6.58 6.01 -0.05
CA VAL A 82 -5.40 5.69 -0.88
C VAL A 82 -4.73 6.95 -1.40
N LYS A 83 -5.51 7.91 -1.91
CA LYS A 83 -5.01 9.17 -2.46
C LYS A 83 -4.25 9.96 -1.40
N ALA A 84 -4.78 10.05 -0.18
CA ALA A 84 -4.12 10.75 0.92
C ALA A 84 -2.74 10.15 1.24
N VAL A 85 -2.64 8.81 1.29
CA VAL A 85 -1.36 8.11 1.48
C VAL A 85 -0.38 8.41 0.35
N LEU A 86 -0.83 8.33 -0.90
CA LEU A 86 0.03 8.60 -2.06
C LEU A 86 0.47 10.07 -2.12
N ASP A 87 -0.39 11.00 -1.73
CA ASP A 87 -0.06 12.42 -1.64
C ASP A 87 1.00 12.67 -0.56
N ALA A 88 0.85 12.07 0.63
CA ALA A 88 1.82 12.15 1.71
C ALA A 88 3.17 11.55 1.31
N ALA A 89 3.15 10.42 0.60
CA ALA A 89 4.36 9.76 0.12
C ALA A 89 5.11 10.60 -0.92
N GLN A 90 4.38 11.20 -1.87
CA GLN A 90 4.97 12.08 -2.89
C GLN A 90 5.50 13.38 -2.28
N ALA A 91 4.85 13.90 -1.24
CA ALA A 91 5.30 15.08 -0.50
C ALA A 91 6.46 14.77 0.45
N SER A 92 6.70 13.49 0.77
CA SER A 92 7.84 13.07 1.57
C SER A 92 9.12 13.24 0.77
N ASN A 93 10.19 13.71 1.42
CA ASN A 93 11.53 13.71 0.85
C ASN A 93 12.26 12.37 1.08
N GLY A 94 11.51 11.30 1.34
CA GLY A 94 12.03 9.98 1.71
C GLY A 94 12.18 9.04 0.51
N ASN A 95 12.76 7.87 0.75
CA ASN A 95 12.90 6.84 -0.29
C ASN A 95 11.61 6.02 -0.39
N VAL A 96 10.76 6.37 -1.35
CA VAL A 96 9.51 5.66 -1.62
C VAL A 96 9.62 4.92 -2.95
N PHE A 97 9.19 3.66 -2.94
CA PHE A 97 9.19 2.77 -4.09
C PHE A 97 7.83 2.11 -4.25
N TYR A 98 7.61 1.47 -5.39
CA TYR A 98 6.48 0.59 -5.62
C TYR A 98 6.90 -0.68 -6.36
N ALA A 99 6.22 -1.79 -6.10
CA ALA A 99 6.35 -3.01 -6.87
C ALA A 99 5.73 -2.81 -8.26
N THR A 100 6.46 -3.20 -9.31
CA THR A 100 6.02 -2.98 -10.70
C THR A 100 4.98 -3.99 -11.18
N ALA A 101 4.64 -4.98 -10.36
CA ALA A 101 3.64 -6.00 -10.60
C ALA A 101 2.90 -6.35 -9.30
N PRO A 102 1.69 -6.93 -9.37
CA PRO A 102 0.99 -7.38 -8.19
C PRO A 102 1.79 -8.42 -7.39
N LEU A 103 1.82 -8.25 -6.07
CA LEU A 103 2.40 -9.20 -5.13
C LEU A 103 1.30 -10.12 -4.60
N PRO A 104 1.45 -11.46 -4.65
CA PRO A 104 0.49 -12.37 -4.03
C PRO A 104 0.22 -12.03 -2.56
N PHE A 105 -0.99 -12.31 -2.10
CA PHE A 105 -1.41 -12.04 -0.73
C PHE A 105 -0.46 -12.64 0.32
N THR A 106 -0.01 -11.80 1.26
CA THR A 106 0.94 -12.19 2.32
C THR A 106 0.32 -12.33 3.71
N SER A 107 -0.97 -11.98 3.87
CA SER A 107 -1.63 -11.96 5.20
C SER A 107 -1.71 -13.35 5.86
N GLY A 108 -1.71 -14.41 5.05
CA GLY A 108 -1.65 -15.80 5.51
C GLY A 108 -0.28 -16.25 6.01
N LYS A 109 0.77 -15.45 5.79
CA LYS A 109 2.16 -15.75 6.19
C LYS A 109 2.52 -15.07 7.51
N GLY A 110 3.54 -15.61 8.18
CA GLY A 110 4.21 -14.91 9.28
C GLY A 110 4.87 -13.63 8.77
N GLU A 111 4.97 -12.63 9.64
CA GLU A 111 5.46 -11.29 9.32
C GLU A 111 6.87 -11.26 8.70
N ASP A 112 7.82 -12.03 9.23
CA ASP A 112 9.16 -12.13 8.63
C ASP A 112 9.11 -12.73 7.20
N ALA A 113 8.28 -13.76 6.99
CA ALA A 113 8.13 -14.38 5.67
C ALA A 113 7.43 -13.45 4.67
N ALA A 114 6.42 -12.69 5.13
CA ALA A 114 5.76 -11.67 4.32
C ALA A 114 6.74 -10.57 3.90
N ALA A 115 7.56 -10.07 4.82
CA ALA A 115 8.56 -9.06 4.54
C ALA A 115 9.62 -9.55 3.55
N LEU A 116 10.05 -10.82 3.66
CA LEU A 116 10.98 -11.43 2.70
C LEU A 116 10.40 -11.49 1.29
N ASP A 117 9.14 -11.87 1.14
CA ASP A 117 8.48 -11.86 -0.17
C ASP A 117 8.38 -10.44 -0.73
N MET A 118 7.96 -9.48 0.10
CA MET A 118 7.87 -8.07 -0.27
C MET A 118 9.21 -7.47 -0.71
N LEU A 119 10.32 -7.86 -0.07
CA LEU A 119 11.67 -7.42 -0.46
C LEU A 119 12.21 -8.12 -1.71
N SER A 120 11.63 -9.25 -2.12
CA SER A 120 12.12 -10.06 -3.23
C SER A 120 11.66 -9.58 -4.62
N VAL A 121 10.71 -8.65 -4.67
CA VAL A 121 10.13 -8.20 -5.95
C VAL A 121 10.95 -7.11 -6.61
N GLN A 122 10.75 -6.97 -7.92
CA GLN A 122 11.23 -5.80 -8.64
C GLN A 122 10.44 -4.56 -8.22
N THR A 123 11.18 -3.50 -7.87
CA THR A 123 10.62 -2.21 -7.50
C THR A 123 11.11 -1.10 -8.41
N ASP A 124 10.34 -0.03 -8.49
CA ASP A 124 10.72 1.22 -9.15
C ASP A 124 10.45 2.39 -8.20
N VAL A 125 11.06 3.55 -8.46
CA VAL A 125 10.91 4.75 -7.63
C VAL A 125 9.47 5.24 -7.70
N PHE A 126 8.88 5.59 -6.56
CA PHE A 126 7.58 6.23 -6.49
C PHE A 126 7.73 7.75 -6.42
N ASP A 127 7.32 8.44 -7.48
CA ASP A 127 7.30 9.89 -7.56
C ASP A 127 6.08 10.37 -8.38
N GLN A 128 6.01 11.68 -8.66
CA GLN A 128 4.92 12.26 -9.44
C GLN A 128 4.75 11.64 -10.83
N SER A 129 5.85 11.22 -11.47
CA SER A 129 5.85 10.64 -12.81
C SER A 129 5.43 9.17 -12.83
N THR A 130 5.74 8.41 -11.77
CA THR A 130 5.45 6.98 -11.68
C THR A 130 4.19 6.65 -10.88
N ARG A 131 3.62 7.61 -10.14
CA ARG A 131 2.37 7.44 -9.37
C ARG A 131 1.24 6.79 -10.18
N ALA A 132 1.01 7.26 -11.39
CA ALA A 132 -0.04 6.73 -12.27
C ALA A 132 0.22 5.27 -12.68
N ASN A 133 1.48 4.82 -12.71
CA ASN A 133 1.82 3.43 -13.00
C ASN A 133 1.47 2.52 -11.82
N TYR A 134 1.82 2.94 -10.59
CA TYR A 134 1.40 2.23 -9.39
C TYR A 134 -0.14 2.18 -9.28
N PHE A 135 -0.82 3.31 -9.45
CA PHE A 135 -2.27 3.37 -9.26
C PHE A 135 -3.05 2.45 -10.21
N LYS A 136 -2.55 2.22 -11.43
CA LYS A 136 -3.13 1.24 -12.39
C LYS A 136 -3.13 -0.19 -11.86
N LEU A 137 -2.24 -0.53 -10.92
CA LEU A 137 -2.23 -1.84 -10.28
C LEU A 137 -3.35 -1.99 -9.26
N LEU A 138 -3.81 -0.88 -8.66
CA LEU A 138 -4.88 -0.86 -7.66
C LEU A 138 -6.28 -0.70 -8.24
N SER A 139 -6.39 -0.09 -9.42
CA SER A 139 -7.69 0.33 -9.96
C SER A 139 -7.72 0.30 -11.48
N ARG A 140 -8.88 -0.10 -12.01
CA ARG A 140 -9.21 0.00 -13.44
C ARG A 140 -9.57 1.43 -13.87
N LEU A 141 -9.99 2.26 -12.92
CA LEU A 141 -10.19 3.69 -13.11
C LEU A 141 -8.91 4.46 -12.79
N THR A 142 -8.65 5.54 -13.51
CA THR A 142 -7.60 6.51 -13.20
C THR A 142 -8.02 7.44 -12.06
N GLU A 143 -7.05 8.04 -11.36
CA GLU A 143 -7.32 9.06 -10.32
C GLU A 143 -8.17 10.22 -10.86
N LYS A 144 -7.97 10.60 -12.12
CA LYS A 144 -8.76 11.64 -12.81
C LYS A 144 -10.23 11.23 -12.99
N GLN A 145 -10.49 9.97 -13.34
CA GLN A 145 -11.86 9.47 -13.48
C GLN A 145 -12.60 9.47 -12.14
N TYR A 146 -11.91 9.18 -11.03
CA TYR A 146 -12.51 9.33 -9.70
C TYR A 146 -12.85 10.78 -9.38
N ALA A 147 -11.94 11.74 -9.64
CA ALA A 147 -12.21 13.15 -9.41
C ALA A 147 -13.44 13.63 -10.22
N GLN A 148 -13.50 13.30 -11.50
CA GLN A 148 -14.60 13.73 -12.39
C GLN A 148 -15.97 13.12 -12.08
N THR A 149 -16.02 11.98 -11.40
CA THR A 149 -17.30 11.29 -11.11
C THR A 149 -18.00 11.89 -9.88
N TYR A 150 -17.27 12.63 -9.04
CA TYR A 150 -17.72 13.08 -7.73
C TYR A 150 -17.39 14.55 -7.42
N ASP A 151 -16.97 15.33 -8.43
CA ASP A 151 -17.00 16.80 -8.47
C ASP A 151 -18.41 17.29 -8.85
#